data_AF-A0A9J6ELE3-F1
#
_entry.id   AF-A0A9J6ELE3-F1
#
_cell.length_a   1.000
_cell.length_b   1.000
_cell.length_c   1.000
_cell.angle_alpha   90.00
_cell.angle_beta   90.00
_cell.angle_gamma   90.00
#
_symmetry.space_group_name_H-M   'P 1'
#
loop_
_entity.id
_entity.type
_entity.pdbx_description
1 polymer ?
#
loop_
_entity_poly.entity_id
_entity_poly.type
_entity_poly.pdbx_seq_one_letter_code
_entity_poly.pdbx_strand_id
1 'polypeptide(L)'
;MDIEAVLGIAKTPEQCENRYKTVIRRRKASSDHNKRSGASPTPVPFDDEVKKIESIDDSIEPEVERDASGATFKASPESPAVLSPANTTEENKTQSSNPDTKPRVGTARLARMQLFFTEMRALQEEKEAQKAARRQEKENRRAERQAERQDTVTLYKHRDERPRVIVEAAQMAREQVPCISKPSVALSEKELGFLEGFGARM
;
A
#
# COMPACT_ATOMS: atom_id res chain seq x y z
N MET A 1 -6.51 -29.11 19.11
CA MET A 1 -7.75 -29.84 18.74
C MET A 1 -7.93 -29.70 17.25
N ASP A 2 -8.30 -30.78 16.56
CA ASP A 2 -8.55 -30.73 15.12
C ASP A 2 -9.95 -30.14 14.86
N ILE A 3 -10.05 -29.20 13.91
CA ILE A 3 -11.31 -28.55 13.52
C ILE A 3 -12.28 -29.59 12.95
N GLU A 4 -11.75 -30.60 12.26
CA GLU A 4 -12.55 -31.68 11.67
C GLU A 4 -13.25 -32.50 12.76
N ALA A 5 -12.57 -32.78 13.87
CA ALA A 5 -13.12 -33.56 14.98
C ALA A 5 -14.21 -32.80 15.77
N VAL A 6 -14.14 -31.47 15.84
CA VAL A 6 -15.06 -30.66 16.64
C VAL A 6 -16.29 -30.23 15.85
N LEU A 7 -16.11 -29.87 14.58
CA LEU A 7 -17.18 -29.28 13.76
C LEU A 7 -17.66 -30.20 12.63
N GLY A 8 -16.97 -31.32 12.37
CA GLY A 8 -17.30 -32.22 11.26
C GLY A 8 -17.05 -31.60 9.89
N ILE A 9 -16.18 -30.58 9.81
CA ILE A 9 -15.91 -29.85 8.57
C ILE A 9 -14.41 -29.89 8.26
N ALA A 10 -14.06 -30.44 7.11
CA ALA A 10 -12.72 -30.33 6.54
C ALA A 10 -12.56 -28.99 5.80
N LYS A 11 -11.50 -28.25 6.13
CA LYS A 11 -11.09 -27.01 5.44
C LYS A 11 -9.61 -27.07 5.12
N THR A 12 -9.24 -26.59 3.93
CA THR A 12 -7.82 -26.46 3.60
C THR A 12 -7.18 -25.31 4.40
N PRO A 13 -5.87 -25.37 4.68
CA PRO A 13 -5.17 -24.28 5.37
C PRO A 13 -5.38 -22.92 4.69
N GLU A 14 -5.37 -22.89 3.36
CA GLU A 14 -5.59 -21.68 2.57
C GLU A 14 -7.01 -21.11 2.74
N GLN A 15 -8.04 -21.97 2.85
CA GLN A 15 -9.40 -21.53 3.13
C GLN A 15 -9.53 -20.89 4.52
N CYS A 16 -8.89 -21.48 5.51
CA CYS A 16 -8.84 -20.94 6.87
C CYS A 16 -8.13 -19.58 6.90
N GLU A 17 -6.97 -19.47 6.24
CA GLU A 17 -6.21 -18.23 6.16
C GLU A 17 -6.99 -17.11 5.45
N ASN A 18 -7.59 -17.42 4.30
CA ASN A 18 -8.41 -16.46 3.55
C ASN A 18 -9.63 -16.00 4.36
N ARG A 19 -10.25 -16.91 5.11
CA ARG A 19 -11.37 -16.58 5.99
C ARG A 19 -10.92 -15.67 7.12
N TYR A 20 -9.82 -16.00 7.79
CA TYR A 20 -9.23 -15.19 8.85
C TYR A 20 -8.93 -13.77 8.37
N LYS A 21 -8.19 -13.62 7.26
CA LYS A 21 -7.88 -12.31 6.65
C LYS A 21 -9.15 -11.49 6.37
N THR A 22 -10.20 -12.14 5.90
CA THR A 22 -11.48 -11.49 5.61
C THR A 22 -12.18 -11.01 6.88
N VAL A 23 -12.21 -11.83 7.93
CA VAL A 23 -12.82 -11.49 9.22
C VAL A 23 -12.11 -10.28 9.83
N ILE A 24 -10.78 -10.32 9.93
CA ILE A 24 -9.98 -9.22 10.51
C ILE A 24 -10.15 -7.91 9.71
N ARG A 25 -10.14 -7.99 8.37
CA ARG A 25 -10.34 -6.80 7.52
C ARG A 25 -11.71 -6.16 7.74
N ARG A 26 -12.77 -6.96 7.86
CA ARG A 26 -14.14 -6.45 8.11
C ARG A 26 -14.27 -5.86 9.50
N ARG A 27 -13.74 -6.54 10.53
CA ARG A 27 -13.67 -6.03 11.91
C ARG A 27 -13.02 -4.64 11.93
N LYS A 28 -11.85 -4.50 11.31
CA LYS A 28 -11.13 -3.22 11.20
C LYS A 28 -11.95 -2.15 10.50
N ALA A 29 -12.55 -2.47 9.35
CA ALA A 29 -13.36 -1.50 8.60
C ALA A 29 -14.56 -0.98 9.40
N SER A 30 -15.28 -1.85 10.12
CA SER A 30 -16.38 -1.44 11.00
C SER A 30 -15.89 -0.64 12.21
N SER A 31 -14.76 -1.02 12.81
CA SER A 31 -14.14 -0.27 13.90
C SER A 31 -13.72 1.14 13.48
N ASP A 32 -13.08 1.26 12.30
CA ASP A 32 -12.65 2.54 11.74
C ASP A 32 -13.86 3.42 11.35
N HIS A 33 -14.97 2.82 10.89
CA HIS A 33 -16.22 3.54 10.66
C HIS A 33 -16.78 4.12 11.96
N ASN A 34 -16.82 3.34 13.04
CA ASN A 34 -17.34 3.77 14.33
C ASN A 34 -16.47 4.84 15.01
N LYS A 35 -15.18 4.92 14.67
CA LYS A 35 -14.27 5.97 15.17
C LYS A 35 -14.46 7.30 14.45
N ARG A 36 -15.22 7.36 13.35
CA ARG A 36 -15.40 8.58 12.55
C ARG A 36 -16.55 9.43 13.13
N SER A 37 -16.26 10.68 13.47
CA SER A 37 -17.28 11.63 13.94
C SER A 37 -18.42 11.79 12.93
N GLY A 38 -19.66 11.76 13.43
CA GLY A 38 -20.87 11.85 12.62
C GLY A 38 -21.29 10.55 11.90
N ALA A 39 -20.55 9.45 12.09
CA ALA A 39 -20.97 8.13 11.61
C ALA A 39 -21.99 7.48 12.57
N SER A 40 -22.96 6.76 12.01
CA SER A 40 -23.87 5.94 12.80
C SER A 40 -23.14 4.69 13.32
N PRO A 41 -23.32 4.31 14.61
CA PRO A 41 -22.73 3.09 15.14
C PRO A 41 -23.14 1.86 14.32
N THR A 42 -22.15 1.14 13.81
CA THR A 42 -22.34 -0.11 13.06
C THR A 42 -21.82 -1.28 13.90
N PRO A 43 -22.57 -2.39 14.02
CA PRO A 43 -22.08 -3.56 14.73
C PRO A 43 -20.80 -4.10 14.07
N VAL A 44 -19.78 -4.34 14.90
CA VAL A 44 -18.51 -4.91 14.43
C VAL A 44 -18.63 -6.43 14.42
N PRO A 45 -18.53 -7.09 13.26
CA PRO A 45 -18.74 -8.52 13.18
C PRO A 45 -17.59 -9.28 13.89
N PHE A 46 -17.97 -10.27 14.69
CA PHE A 46 -17.08 -11.17 15.41
C PHE A 46 -16.17 -10.50 16.47
N ASP A 47 -16.53 -9.29 16.93
CA ASP A 47 -15.65 -8.54 17.85
C ASP A 47 -15.53 -9.22 19.22
N ASP A 48 -16.62 -9.79 19.72
CA ASP A 48 -16.65 -10.45 21.04
C ASP A 48 -15.85 -11.75 21.02
N GLU A 49 -15.98 -12.56 19.97
CA GLU A 49 -15.23 -13.80 19.82
C GLU A 49 -13.74 -13.53 19.66
N VAL A 50 -13.36 -12.47 18.91
CA VAL A 50 -11.95 -12.12 18.74
C VAL A 50 -11.35 -11.61 20.05
N LYS A 51 -12.07 -10.78 20.81
CA LYS A 51 -11.62 -10.36 22.15
C LYS A 51 -11.46 -11.53 23.11
N LYS A 52 -12.36 -12.52 23.04
CA LYS A 52 -12.25 -13.74 23.83
C LYS A 52 -11.02 -14.57 23.47
N ILE A 53 -10.62 -14.60 22.20
CA ILE A 53 -9.38 -15.25 21.78
C ILE A 53 -8.18 -14.45 22.29
N GLU A 54 -8.20 -13.12 22.15
CA GLU A 54 -7.16 -12.21 22.66
C GLU A 54 -6.97 -12.37 24.18
N SER A 55 -8.04 -12.59 24.95
CA SER A 55 -7.97 -12.75 26.41
C SER A 55 -7.48 -14.13 26.88
N ILE A 56 -7.52 -15.15 26.02
CA ILE A 56 -6.99 -16.49 26.32
C ILE A 56 -5.51 -16.58 25.90
N ASP A 57 -5.05 -15.69 25.02
CA ASP A 57 -3.70 -15.70 24.50
C ASP A 57 -2.72 -14.97 25.42
N ASP A 58 -2.14 -15.73 26.35
CA ASP A 58 -1.12 -15.25 27.29
C ASP A 58 0.18 -14.77 26.61
N SER A 59 0.36 -15.01 25.29
CA SER A 59 1.52 -14.53 24.54
C SER A 59 1.42 -13.07 24.09
N ILE A 60 0.23 -12.48 24.16
CA ILE A 60 0.02 -11.07 23.81
C ILE A 60 0.45 -10.19 24.99
N GLU A 61 1.57 -9.50 24.83
CA GLU A 61 2.01 -8.51 25.82
C GLU A 61 1.02 -7.33 25.88
N PRO A 62 0.60 -6.90 27.08
CA PRO A 62 -0.33 -5.78 27.21
C PRO A 62 0.31 -4.47 26.70
N GLU A 63 -0.52 -3.61 26.08
CA GLU A 63 -0.07 -2.29 25.63
C GLU A 63 0.44 -1.47 26.84
N VAL A 64 1.73 -1.13 26.81
CA VAL A 64 2.39 -0.30 27.84
C VAL A 64 2.55 1.11 27.31
N GLU A 65 1.78 2.04 27.87
CA GLU A 65 2.04 3.46 27.65
C GLU A 65 3.20 3.88 28.54
N ARG A 66 4.20 4.57 27.97
CA ARG A 66 5.33 5.12 28.72
C ARG A 66 5.27 6.63 28.67
N ASP A 67 5.11 7.23 29.84
CA ASP A 67 5.28 8.66 30.04
C ASP A 67 6.62 8.94 30.72
N ALA A 68 7.03 10.22 30.77
CA ALA A 68 8.26 10.65 31.42
C ALA A 68 8.32 10.28 32.93
N SER A 69 7.17 9.95 33.52
CA SER A 69 6.98 9.60 34.94
C SER A 69 7.03 8.10 35.21
N GLY A 70 6.97 7.24 34.17
CA GLY A 70 6.90 5.79 34.32
C GLY A 70 6.07 5.08 33.25
N ALA A 71 6.03 3.75 33.34
CA ALA A 71 5.23 2.89 32.48
C ALA A 71 3.87 2.60 33.12
N THR A 72 2.79 2.87 32.40
CA THR A 72 1.41 2.56 32.79
C THR A 72 0.82 1.53 31.84
N PHE A 73 0.31 0.43 32.39
CA PHE A 73 -0.42 -0.58 31.64
C PHE A 73 -1.87 -0.12 31.48
N LYS A 74 -2.42 -0.20 30.26
CA LYS A 74 -3.87 0.00 30.09
C LYS A 74 -4.61 -1.14 30.77
N ALA A 75 -5.45 -0.81 31.75
CA ALA A 75 -6.30 -1.79 32.40
C ALA A 75 -7.25 -2.42 31.36
N SER A 76 -7.28 -3.75 31.33
CA SER A 76 -8.28 -4.52 30.55
C SER A 76 -9.68 -4.15 31.05
N PRO A 77 -10.65 -3.84 30.16
CA PRO A 77 -11.97 -3.42 30.57
C PRO A 77 -12.81 -4.63 30.99
N GLU A 78 -12.62 -5.11 32.21
CA GLU A 78 -13.63 -5.88 32.94
C GLU A 78 -13.96 -5.21 34.28
N SER A 79 -15.22 -4.73 34.36
CA SER A 79 -16.06 -4.48 35.55
C SER A 79 -16.01 -3.10 36.26
N PRO A 80 -17.12 -2.66 36.88
CA PRO A 80 -17.66 -1.31 36.72
C PRO A 80 -17.53 -0.37 37.94
N ALA A 81 -17.68 0.92 37.63
CA ALA A 81 -18.15 2.03 38.49
C ALA A 81 -17.32 2.38 39.73
N VAL A 82 -16.59 3.51 39.69
CA VAL A 82 -16.75 4.60 40.67
C VAL A 82 -16.47 5.96 40.01
N LEU A 83 -17.32 6.91 40.34
CA LEU A 83 -17.42 8.29 39.88
C LEU A 83 -16.33 9.19 40.51
N SER A 84 -15.67 10.02 39.66
CA SER A 84 -15.33 11.45 39.88
C SER A 84 -14.40 11.87 41.06
N PRO A 85 -13.92 13.14 41.15
CA PRO A 85 -13.70 14.18 40.12
C PRO A 85 -12.32 14.89 40.19
N ALA A 86 -12.09 15.70 39.16
CA ALA A 86 -11.28 16.91 39.02
C ALA A 86 -10.62 17.54 40.26
N ASN A 87 -9.40 18.04 40.07
CA ASN A 87 -8.98 19.31 40.68
C ASN A 87 -8.22 20.18 39.68
N THR A 88 -8.90 21.24 39.26
CA THR A 88 -8.38 22.44 38.61
C THR A 88 -7.63 23.27 39.65
N THR A 89 -6.48 23.84 39.31
CA THR A 89 -5.94 24.98 40.05
C THR A 89 -5.38 25.97 39.05
N GLU A 90 -6.23 26.93 38.71
CA GLU A 90 -5.78 28.25 38.28
C GLU A 90 -5.15 28.97 39.48
N GLU A 91 -4.11 29.78 39.27
CA GLU A 91 -4.07 31.16 39.78
C GLU A 91 -2.80 31.94 39.33
N ASN A 92 -3.07 33.05 38.65
CA ASN A 92 -2.50 34.40 38.77
C ASN A 92 -1.02 34.72 38.45
N LYS A 93 -0.84 35.24 37.23
CA LYS A 93 -0.50 36.63 36.88
C LYS A 93 0.32 37.47 37.90
N THR A 94 1.49 37.92 37.46
CA THR A 94 2.01 39.25 37.84
C THR A 94 2.63 39.92 36.62
N GLN A 95 2.01 41.04 36.22
CA GLN A 95 2.57 42.02 35.28
C GLN A 95 3.59 42.88 36.03
N SER A 96 4.73 43.18 35.42
CA SER A 96 5.54 44.35 35.76
C SER A 96 6.06 45.01 34.48
N SER A 97 5.94 46.33 34.48
CA SER A 97 6.04 47.29 33.38
C SER A 97 7.42 47.96 33.28
N ASN A 98 7.91 48.11 32.04
CA ASN A 98 8.66 49.23 31.39
C ASN A 98 9.91 49.86 32.06
N PRO A 99 10.74 50.68 31.34
CA PRO A 99 11.15 50.68 29.93
C PRO A 99 12.71 50.82 29.76
N ASP A 100 13.15 50.89 28.51
CA ASP A 100 14.45 51.41 28.04
C ASP A 100 15.75 50.71 28.46
N THR A 101 16.16 49.74 27.63
CA THR A 101 17.59 49.55 27.37
C THR A 101 17.77 49.26 25.88
N LYS A 102 18.43 50.20 25.17
CA LYS A 102 18.72 50.12 23.72
C LYS A 102 19.30 48.74 23.35
N PRO A 103 18.72 47.96 22.43
CA PRO A 103 19.35 46.74 22.00
C PRO A 103 20.24 47.05 20.79
N ARG A 104 21.50 47.40 21.02
CA ARG A 104 22.53 47.14 20.01
C ARG A 104 23.07 45.73 20.24
N VAL A 105 22.21 44.74 20.01
CA VAL A 105 22.58 43.32 20.03
C VAL A 105 22.92 42.92 18.60
N GLY A 106 24.20 42.63 18.38
CA GLY A 106 24.87 42.74 17.11
C GLY A 106 24.43 41.76 16.02
N THR A 107 24.85 42.12 14.82
CA THR A 107 24.89 41.35 13.56
C THR A 107 25.04 39.83 13.71
N ALA A 108 25.77 39.35 14.73
CA ALA A 108 25.92 37.94 15.06
C ALA A 108 24.58 37.22 15.40
N ARG A 109 23.65 37.87 16.12
CA ARG A 109 22.33 37.27 16.43
C ARG A 109 21.47 37.13 15.17
N LEU A 110 21.54 38.12 14.27
CA LEU A 110 20.82 38.09 13.00
C LEU A 110 21.38 37.02 12.06
N ALA A 111 22.71 36.90 11.98
CA ALA A 111 23.37 35.85 11.21
C ALA A 111 22.98 34.44 11.70
N ARG A 112 22.89 34.24 13.01
CA ARG A 112 22.44 32.97 13.60
C ARG A 112 20.99 32.63 13.24
N MET A 113 20.09 33.61 13.25
CA MET A 113 18.70 33.40 12.82
C MET A 113 18.61 33.10 11.32
N GLN A 114 19.39 33.79 10.49
CA GLN A 114 19.43 33.52 9.05
C GLN A 114 19.91 32.09 8.76
N LEU A 115 20.95 31.63 9.44
CA LEU A 115 21.44 30.23 9.33
C LEU A 115 20.36 29.22 9.71
N PHE A 116 19.62 29.48 10.78
CA PHE A 116 18.50 28.63 11.20
C PHE A 116 17.41 28.54 10.13
N PHE A 117 17.00 29.66 9.52
CA PHE A 117 15.98 29.64 8.47
C PHE A 117 16.47 28.96 7.19
N THR A 118 17.76 29.07 6.85
CA THR A 118 18.33 28.34 5.72
C THR A 118 18.38 26.83 5.97
N GLU A 119 18.73 26.43 7.19
CA GLU A 119 18.76 25.02 7.60
C GLU A 119 17.35 24.42 7.60
N MET A 120 16.37 25.15 8.14
CA MET A 120 14.97 24.71 8.11
C MET A 120 14.41 24.58 6.70
N ARG A 121 14.80 25.48 5.77
CA ARG A 121 14.41 25.36 4.36
C ARG A 121 15.02 24.12 3.71
N ALA A 122 16.31 23.87 3.94
CA ALA A 122 16.98 22.69 3.41
C ALA A 122 16.35 21.39 3.92
N LEU A 123 16.00 21.32 5.22
CA LEU A 123 15.30 20.18 5.80
C LEU A 123 13.89 19.97 5.22
N GLN A 124 13.20 21.06 4.89
CA GLN A 124 11.89 21.00 4.24
C GLN A 124 12.02 20.43 2.83
N GLU A 125 12.98 20.93 2.04
CA GLU A 125 13.28 20.49 0.69
C GLU A 125 13.71 19.02 0.65
N GLU A 126 14.55 18.57 1.59
CA GLU A 126 14.95 17.16 1.69
C GLU A 126 13.76 16.24 2.00
N LYS A 127 12.89 16.64 2.94
CA LYS A 127 11.67 15.88 3.24
C LYS A 127 10.71 15.82 2.06
N GLU A 128 10.60 16.89 1.28
CA GLU A 128 9.78 16.94 0.08
C GLU A 128 10.37 16.08 -1.04
N ALA A 129 11.68 16.14 -1.25
CA ALA A 129 12.39 15.29 -2.19
C ALA A 129 12.26 13.81 -1.84
N GLN A 130 12.40 13.44 -0.56
CA GLN A 130 12.22 12.05 -0.11
C GLN A 130 10.78 11.57 -0.31
N LYS A 131 9.78 12.42 -0.05
CA LYS A 131 8.38 12.10 -0.33
C LYS A 131 8.12 11.97 -1.84
N ALA A 132 8.71 12.82 -2.67
CA ALA A 132 8.60 12.77 -4.12
C ALA A 132 9.23 11.49 -4.68
N ALA A 133 10.44 11.12 -4.24
CA ALA A 133 11.10 9.87 -4.61
C ALA A 133 10.24 8.65 -4.25
N ARG A 134 9.67 8.61 -3.04
CA ARG A 134 8.76 7.53 -2.63
C ARG A 134 7.47 7.48 -3.43
N ARG A 135 6.98 8.63 -3.93
CA ARG A 135 5.80 8.68 -4.83
C ARG A 135 6.16 8.15 -6.21
N GLN A 136 7.29 8.57 -6.76
CA GLN A 136 7.78 8.13 -8.06
C GLN A 136 8.09 6.62 -8.06
N GLU A 137 8.72 6.09 -7.02
CA GLU A 137 8.95 4.65 -6.87
C GLU A 137 7.63 3.85 -6.86
N LYS A 138 6.61 4.35 -6.13
CA LYS A 138 5.28 3.73 -6.11
C LYS A 138 4.61 3.77 -7.49
N GLU A 139 4.81 4.85 -8.24
CA GLU A 139 4.29 4.99 -9.59
C GLU A 139 5.00 4.04 -10.56
N ASN A 140 6.33 3.96 -10.51
CA ASN A 140 7.12 3.00 -11.28
C ASN A 140 6.68 1.57 -11.00
N ARG A 141 6.50 1.20 -9.72
CA ARG A 141 6.00 -0.14 -9.34
C ARG A 141 4.59 -0.42 -9.85
N ARG A 142 3.75 0.61 -9.98
CA ARG A 142 2.40 0.46 -10.58
C ARG A 142 2.50 0.30 -12.09
N ALA A 143 3.36 1.07 -12.76
CA ALA A 143 3.60 0.98 -14.19
C ALA A 143 4.18 -0.39 -14.57
N GLU A 144 5.17 -0.89 -13.83
CA GLU A 144 5.76 -2.22 -14.01
C GLU A 144 4.71 -3.33 -13.89
N ARG A 145 3.88 -3.29 -12.84
CA ARG A 145 2.76 -4.24 -12.69
C ARG A 145 1.72 -4.14 -13.80
N GLN A 146 1.54 -2.96 -14.40
CA GLN A 146 0.64 -2.80 -15.54
C GLN A 146 1.25 -3.36 -16.83
N ALA A 147 2.55 -3.15 -17.06
CA ALA A 147 3.29 -3.74 -18.17
C ALA A 147 3.27 -5.28 -18.09
N GLU A 148 3.58 -5.86 -16.92
CA GLU A 148 3.53 -7.30 -16.68
C GLU A 148 2.12 -7.89 -16.94
N ARG A 149 1.07 -7.16 -16.57
CA ARG A 149 -0.32 -7.55 -16.89
C ARG A 149 -0.62 -7.49 -18.38
N GLN A 150 -0.08 -6.52 -19.10
CA GLN A 150 -0.25 -6.44 -20.55
C GLN A 150 0.50 -7.58 -21.25
N ASP A 151 1.73 -7.88 -20.81
CA ASP A 151 2.55 -8.99 -21.34
C ASP A 151 1.93 -10.36 -21.07
N THR A 152 1.37 -10.57 -19.89
CA THR A 152 0.65 -11.82 -19.59
C THR A 152 -0.66 -11.93 -20.39
N VAL A 153 -1.36 -10.82 -20.65
CA VAL A 153 -2.56 -10.81 -21.50
C VAL A 153 -2.22 -11.03 -22.97
N THR A 154 -1.11 -10.51 -23.50
CA THR A 154 -0.67 -10.81 -24.88
C THR A 154 -0.25 -12.28 -25.02
N LEU A 155 0.44 -12.85 -24.02
CA LEU A 155 0.75 -14.29 -23.96
C LEU A 155 -0.50 -15.19 -23.86
N TYR A 156 -1.54 -14.74 -23.13
CA TYR A 156 -2.76 -15.53 -22.90
C TYR A 156 -3.80 -15.39 -24.02
N LYS A 157 -3.79 -14.29 -24.79
CA LYS A 157 -4.70 -14.09 -25.93
C LYS A 157 -4.42 -15.02 -27.12
N HIS A 158 -3.26 -15.65 -27.15
CA HIS A 158 -2.91 -16.64 -28.16
C HIS A 158 -2.62 -17.97 -27.49
N ARG A 159 -3.68 -18.73 -27.21
CA ARG A 159 -3.58 -20.09 -26.64
C ARG A 159 -3.22 -21.12 -27.71
N ASP A 160 -3.53 -20.82 -28.97
CA ASP A 160 -3.15 -21.61 -30.14
C ASP A 160 -1.83 -21.12 -30.74
N GLU A 161 -1.01 -22.05 -31.24
CA GLU A 161 0.31 -21.80 -31.83
C GLU A 161 0.24 -20.90 -33.07
N ARG A 162 -0.77 -21.11 -33.92
CA ARG A 162 -0.95 -20.38 -35.18
C ARG A 162 -1.05 -18.86 -35.02
N PRO A 163 -1.92 -18.31 -34.15
CA PRO A 163 -2.02 -16.87 -34.00
C PRO A 163 -0.82 -16.25 -33.27
N ARG A 164 -0.04 -17.01 -32.47
CA ARG A 164 1.26 -16.53 -31.95
C ARG A 164 2.25 -16.26 -33.08
N VAL A 165 2.44 -17.25 -33.95
CA VAL A 165 3.38 -17.15 -35.08
C VAL A 165 3.00 -16.00 -36.03
N ILE A 166 1.70 -15.76 -36.24
CA ILE A 166 1.21 -14.65 -37.09
C ILE A 166 1.55 -13.29 -36.48
N VAL A 167 1.34 -13.12 -35.17
CA VAL A 167 1.64 -11.85 -34.48
C VAL A 167 3.14 -11.61 -34.38
N GLU A 168 3.92 -12.64 -34.09
CA GLU A 168 5.38 -12.58 -34.05
C GLU A 168 5.97 -12.25 -35.43
N ALA A 169 5.47 -12.87 -36.50
CA ALA A 169 5.87 -12.54 -37.87
C ALA A 169 5.48 -11.10 -38.28
N ALA A 170 4.31 -10.62 -37.88
CA ALA A 170 3.89 -9.26 -38.13
C ALA A 170 4.74 -8.22 -37.36
N GLN A 171 5.21 -8.58 -36.16
CA GLN A 171 6.09 -7.74 -35.36
C GLN A 171 7.51 -7.70 -35.95
N MET A 172 8.07 -8.84 -36.35
CA MET A 172 9.36 -8.92 -37.05
C MET A 172 9.36 -8.11 -38.37
N ALA A 173 8.24 -8.12 -39.10
CA ALA A 173 8.08 -7.31 -40.33
C ALA A 173 8.04 -5.80 -40.07
N ARG A 174 7.45 -5.36 -38.94
CA ARG A 174 7.46 -3.94 -38.53
C ARG A 174 8.84 -3.48 -38.09
N GLU A 175 9.60 -4.35 -37.44
CA GLU A 175 10.94 -4.07 -36.91
C GLU A 175 12.05 -4.24 -37.96
N GLN A 176 11.72 -4.57 -39.22
CA GLN A 176 12.65 -4.80 -40.34
C GLN A 176 13.78 -5.78 -40.00
N VAL A 177 13.51 -6.78 -39.16
CA VAL A 177 14.50 -7.80 -38.84
C VAL A 177 14.64 -8.73 -40.06
N PRO A 178 15.84 -8.91 -40.64
CA PRO A 178 16.02 -9.79 -41.79
C PRO A 178 15.75 -11.22 -41.36
N CYS A 179 14.72 -11.84 -41.95
CA CYS A 179 14.41 -13.25 -41.75
C CYS A 179 15.55 -14.12 -42.31
N ILE A 180 16.34 -14.72 -41.42
CA ILE A 180 17.50 -15.59 -41.78
C ILE A 180 17.03 -16.96 -42.31
N SER A 181 15.74 -17.27 -42.21
CA SER A 181 15.16 -18.46 -42.83
C SER A 181 15.11 -18.30 -44.34
N LYS A 182 16.17 -18.74 -45.03
CA LYS A 182 16.10 -19.06 -46.46
C LYS A 182 14.89 -19.99 -46.68
N PRO A 183 13.95 -19.68 -47.58
CA PRO A 183 12.93 -20.66 -47.95
C PRO A 183 13.66 -21.90 -48.48
N SER A 184 13.56 -23.02 -47.77
CA SER A 184 14.24 -24.28 -48.13
C SER A 184 13.64 -24.94 -49.37
N VAL A 185 12.64 -24.32 -49.99
CA VAL A 185 11.98 -24.77 -51.20
C VAL A 185 12.05 -23.62 -52.20
N ALA A 186 13.07 -23.63 -53.04
CA ALA A 186 13.00 -22.91 -54.30
C ALA A 186 11.97 -23.65 -55.16
N LEU A 187 10.75 -23.10 -55.25
CA LEU A 187 9.74 -23.61 -56.18
C LEU A 187 10.36 -23.57 -57.58
N SER A 188 10.24 -24.69 -58.30
CA SER A 188 10.73 -24.75 -59.68
C SER A 188 9.89 -23.82 -60.57
N GLU A 189 10.43 -23.35 -61.70
CA GLU A 189 9.67 -22.49 -62.65
C GLU A 189 8.33 -23.12 -63.09
N LYS A 190 8.23 -24.46 -63.06
CA LYS A 190 6.97 -25.19 -63.31
C LYS A 190 5.90 -24.96 -62.24
N GLU A 191 6.28 -24.76 -60.99
CA GLU A 191 5.36 -24.53 -59.88
C GLU A 191 4.94 -23.05 -59.80
N LEU A 192 5.82 -22.13 -60.21
CA LEU A 192 5.48 -20.71 -60.35
C LEU A 192 4.44 -20.47 -61.46
N GLY A 193 4.51 -21.22 -62.57
CA GLY A 193 3.52 -21.13 -63.65
C GLY A 193 2.10 -21.57 -63.27
N PHE A 194 1.94 -22.36 -62.20
CA PHE A 194 0.61 -22.77 -61.71
C PHE A 194 -0.15 -21.62 -61.05
N LEU A 195 0.56 -20.66 -60.43
CA LEU A 195 -0.05 -19.53 -59.72
C LEU A 195 -0.45 -18.40 -60.67
N GLU A 196 0.23 -18.23 -61.81
CA GLU A 196 -0.15 -17.24 -62.82
C GLU A 196 -1.42 -17.62 -63.61
N GLY A 197 -1.83 -18.89 -63.57
CA GLY A 197 -3.03 -19.38 -64.25
C GLY A 197 -4.37 -19.03 -63.60
N PHE A 198 -4.39 -18.56 -62.34
CA PHE A 198 -5.62 -18.19 -61.63
C PHE A 198 -5.94 -16.69 -61.66
N GLY A 199 -5.07 -15.86 -62.26
CA GLY A 199 -5.18 -14.40 -62.29
C GLY A 199 -5.80 -13.79 -63.56
N ALA A 200 -6.49 -14.57 -64.40
CA ALA A 200 -7.12 -14.09 -65.62
C ALA A 200 -8.60 -14.49 -65.72
N ARG A 201 -9.43 -13.96 -64.80
CA ARG A 201 -10.87 -13.68 -65.00
C ARG A 201 -11.46 -13.02 -63.75
N MET A 202 -11.46 -11.69 -63.75
CA MET A 202 -12.50 -10.75 -63.29
C MET A 202 -11.85 -9.40 -63.00
#